data_AF-A0A1G9J176-F1
#
_entry.id   AF-A0A1G9J176-F1
#
_cell.length_a   1.000
_cell.length_b   1.000
_cell.length_c   1.000
_cell.angle_alpha   90.00
_cell.angle_beta   90.00
_cell.angle_gamma   90.00
#
_symmetry.space_group_name_H-M   'P 1'
#
loop_
_entity.id
_entity.type
_entity.pdbx_description
1 polymer ?
#
loop_
_entity_poly.entity_id
_entity_poly.type
_entity_poly.pdbx_seq_one_letter_code
_entity_poly.pdbx_strand_id
1 'polypeptide(L)' 'MQERYCKCGNQVIVQYQNKRSEDWFTRFWIMGSTFGKTVRVCPHCGNPLNIDSLK' A
#
# COMPACT_ATOMS: atom_id res chain seq x y z
N MET A 1 2.77 8.88 5.90
CA MET A 1 2.98 7.67 5.06
C MET A 1 3.81 6.72 5.89
N GLN A 2 3.46 5.44 5.95
CA GLN A 2 4.14 4.43 6.75
C GLN A 2 4.72 3.37 5.82
N GLU A 3 5.96 2.98 6.06
CA GLU A 3 6.59 1.87 5.34
C GLU A 3 6.15 0.54 5.93
N ARG A 4 5.79 -0.39 5.05
CA ARG A 4 5.35 -1.74 5.35
C ARG A 4 5.97 -2.70 4.37
N TYR A 5 5.91 -3.98 4.69
CA TYR A 5 6.42 -5.01 3.80
C TYR A 5 5.30 -5.97 3.41
N CYS A 6 5.23 -6.27 2.12
CA CYS A 6 4.42 -7.38 1.66
C CYS A 6 4.99 -8.68 2.23
N LYS A 7 4.15 -9.73 2.37
CA LYS A 7 4.59 -11.05 2.84
C LYS A 7 5.73 -11.65 2.00
N CYS A 8 5.87 -11.24 0.74
CA CYS A 8 6.98 -11.65 -0.13
C CYS A 8 8.30 -10.90 0.15
N GLY A 9 8.32 -9.96 1.10
CA GLY A 9 9.49 -9.13 1.42
C GLY A 9 9.56 -7.82 0.64
N ASN A 10 8.68 -7.59 -0.33
CA ASN A 10 8.70 -6.35 -1.11
C ASN A 10 8.22 -5.14 -0.29
N GLN A 11 8.94 -4.02 -0.38
CA GLN A 11 8.61 -2.80 0.34
C GLN A 11 7.40 -2.08 -0.27
N VAL A 12 6.50 -1.65 0.61
CA VAL A 12 5.23 -1.01 0.27
C VAL A 12 5.05 0.20 1.19
N ILE A 13 4.69 1.34 0.64
CA ILE A 13 4.35 2.52 1.43
C ILE A 13 2.83 2.58 1.56
N VAL A 14 2.33 2.72 2.78
CA VAL A 14 0.91 2.89 3.10
C VAL A 14 0.66 4.35 3.45
N GLN A 15 -0.37 4.94 2.86
CA GLN A 15 -0.87 6.24 3.24
C GLN A 15 -2.31 6.10 3.72
N TYR A 16 -2.53 6.37 4.99
CA TYR A 16 -3.86 6.57 5.55
C TYR A 16 -4.31 7.97 5.20
N GLN A 17 -5.44 8.08 4.51
CA GLN A 17 -6.09 9.35 4.28
C GLN A 17 -7.49 9.27 4.86
N ASN A 18 -7.87 10.33 5.57
CA ASN A 18 -9.24 10.54 5.99
C ASN A 18 -9.92 11.36 4.88
N LYS A 19 -10.94 10.80 4.23
CA LYS A 19 -11.82 11.64 3.41
C LYS A 19 -12.68 12.40 4.41
N ARG A 20 -12.85 13.72 4.23
CA ARG A 20 -13.64 14.63 5.10
C ARG A 20 -15.07 14.19 5.46
N SER A 21 -15.53 13.03 4.98
CA SER A 21 -16.75 12.33 5.38
C SER A 21 -16.34 10.91 5.78
N GLU A 22 -16.21 10.67 7.09
CA GLU A 22 -16.18 9.40 7.88
C GLU A 22 -15.44 8.13 7.40
N ASP A 23 -15.03 8.04 6.14
CA ASP A 23 -14.37 6.87 5.57
C ASP A 23 -12.84 7.08 5.53
N TRP A 24 -12.16 6.27 6.34
CA TRP A 24 -10.72 6.09 6.24
C TRP A 24 -10.42 5.20 5.04
N PHE A 25 -9.58 5.68 4.13
CA PHE A 25 -9.06 4.86 3.04
C PHE A 25 -7.54 4.76 3.09
N THR A 26 -7.05 3.57 2.79
CA THR A 26 -5.63 3.26 2.69
C THR A 26 -5.21 3.28 1.22
N ARG A 27 -4.12 3.97 0.92
CA ARG A 27 -3.47 3.94 -0.39
C ARG A 27 -2.11 3.26 -0.26
N PHE A 28 -1.82 2.31 -1.13
CA PHE A 28 -0.55 1.61 -1.15
C PHE A 28 0.29 2.07 -2.34
N TRP A 29 1.61 2.15 -2.14
CA TRP A 29 2.59 2.55 -3.13
C TRP A 29 3.78 1.59 -3.09
N ILE A 30 4.47 1.39 -4.21
CA ILE A 30 5.71 0.58 -4.26
C ILE A 30 6.90 1.53 -4.40
N MET A 31 7.92 1.36 -3.56
CA MET A 31 9.19 2.07 -3.71
C MET A 31 9.82 1.70 -5.06
N GLY A 32 10.15 2.70 -5.88
CA GLY A 32 10.74 2.50 -7.21
C GLY A 32 9.75 2.58 -8.38
N SER A 33 8.43 2.61 -8.14
CA SER A 33 7.49 3.04 -9.18
C SER A 33 7.49 4.56 -9.26
N THR A 34 8.27 5.08 -10.21
CA THR A 34 8.44 6.50 -10.54
C THR A 34 7.06 7.15 -10.73
N PHE A 35 6.60 7.87 -9.71
CA PHE A 35 5.46 8.78 -9.68
C PHE A 35 4.06 8.19 -9.94
N GLY A 36 3.25 8.14 -8.88
CA GLY A 36 1.84 8.54 -8.97
C GLY A 36 0.77 7.45 -9.05
N LYS A 37 1.11 6.17 -9.15
CA LYS A 37 0.10 5.10 -9.17
C LYS A 37 0.01 4.38 -7.83
N THR A 38 -1.17 4.48 -7.21
CA THR A 38 -1.52 3.64 -6.07
C THR A 38 -1.71 2.21 -6.55
N VAL A 39 -1.06 1.26 -5.90
CA VAL A 39 -1.24 -0.17 -6.15
C VAL A 39 -2.26 -0.76 -5.18
N ARG A 40 -2.97 -1.79 -5.62
CA ARG A 40 -3.82 -2.61 -4.73
C ARG A 40 -3.28 -4.04 -4.60
N VAL A 41 -2.29 -4.39 -5.41
CA VAL A 41 -1.65 -5.71 -5.45
C VAL A 41 -0.14 -5.52 -5.50
N CYS A 42 0.59 -6.44 -4.87
CA CYS A 42 2.04 -6.45 -4.93
C CYS A 42 2.49 -6.86 -6.34
N PRO A 43 3.35 -6.09 -7.02
CA PRO A 43 3.82 -6.45 -8.35
C PRO A 43 4.74 -7.69 -8.35
N HIS A 44 5.34 -8.04 -7.22
CA HIS A 44 6.26 -9.19 -7.13
C HIS A 44 5.55 -10.54 -6.94
N CYS A 45 4.46 -10.57 -6.17
CA CYS A 45 3.78 -11.83 -5.83
C CYS A 45 2.30 -11.86 -6.22
N GLY A 46 1.76 -10.77 -6.78
CA GLY A 46 0.34 -10.64 -7.13
C GLY A 46 -0.61 -10.55 -5.93
N ASN A 47 -0.11 -10.65 -4.70
CA ASN A 47 -0.96 -10.65 -3.51
C ASN A 47 -1.65 -9.30 -3.28
N PRO A 48 -2.92 -9.30 -2.85
CA PRO A 48 -3.62 -8.08 -2.49
C PRO A 48 -2.93 -7.39 -1.31
N LEU A 49 -2.68 -6.09 -1.47
CA LEU A 49 -2.16 -5.23 -0.42
C LEU A 49 -3.36 -4.81 0.44
N ASN A 50 -3.54 -5.52 1.54
CA ASN A 50 -4.50 -5.15 2.59
C ASN A 50 -3.72 -4.76 3.85
N ILE A 51 -4.24 -3.82 4.64
CA ILE A 51 -3.60 -3.39 5.88
C ILE A 51 -3.39 -4.57 6.84
N ASP A 52 -4.35 -5.50 6.91
CA ASP A 52 -4.25 -6.72 7.72
C ASP A 52 -3.22 -7.74 7.19
N SER A 53 -2.86 -7.65 5.91
CA SER A 53 -1.96 -8.60 5.25
C SER A 53 -0.50 -8.13 5.21
N LEU A 54 -0.25 -6.86 5.51
CA LEU A 54 1.08 -6.27 5.53
C LEU A 54 1.75 -6.47 6.90
N LYS A 55 3.06 -6.73 6.89
CA LYS A 55 3.88 -6.78 8.10
C LYS A 55 4.52 -5.41 8.32
#